data_AF-A0A7L2G6D1-F1
#
_entry.id   AF-A0A7L2G6D1-F1
#
_cell.length_a   1.000
_cell.length_b   1.000
_cell.length_c   1.000
_cell.angle_alpha   90.00
_cell.angle_beta   90.00
_cell.angle_gamma   90.00
#
_symmetry.space_group_name_H-M   'P 1'
#
loop_
_entity.id
_entity.type
_entity.pdbx_description
1 polymer ?
#
loop_
_entity_poly.entity_id
_entity_poly.type
_entity_poly.pdbx_seq_one_letter_code
_entity_poly.pdbx_strand_id
1 'polypeptide(L)'
;LRLVGGGGRCAGRVEVKHEGEWGSVCNYDFDWDARWAAVVCRQLGCGPVAKASVYAPFGKGTGRIWLQPFFCRGSEAVLQDCPHFGWGQHFCGHERDVGVTCADAVELRLAAGGGPCAGRVEVKLQGRWGTVGDDDWDMQDAEVVCQQLGCGSAAGAYAASTRFGKGTGPISLALVDCRGDEGTLWECEVRGWGPYSSVHDFDVAVVCQGFVRLVGGDSGCAGRLEVRRGRAWAGVCEDHVDVEAARVVCRELGCGAVLAIPGAGRFEAATGPLWEGGFDPPPRPNALSAAAYTGFRLANDSSGCAGRVEAAAGGTWGSLCATGWDLPDAHVLCHHLGCGPAAAVPPGGSFGSGGGPLRPGALG
;
A
#
# COMPACT_ATOMS: atom_id res chain seq x y z
N LEU A 1 11.09 -6.35 -30.31
CA LEU A 1 9.70 -6.15 -29.84
C LEU A 1 9.56 -4.70 -29.39
N ARG A 2 8.46 -4.02 -29.74
CA ARG A 2 8.09 -2.70 -29.20
C ARG A 2 6.58 -2.58 -29.10
N LEU A 3 6.11 -1.64 -28.29
CA LEU A 3 4.71 -1.22 -28.22
C LEU A 3 4.56 0.18 -28.81
N VAL A 4 3.54 0.38 -29.66
CA VAL A 4 3.31 1.65 -30.36
C VAL A 4 1.91 2.20 -30.05
N GLY A 5 1.81 3.51 -29.81
CA GLY A 5 0.52 4.19 -29.67
C GLY A 5 -0.11 4.17 -28.28
N GLY A 6 0.56 3.61 -27.26
CA GLY A 6 0.02 3.56 -25.89
C GLY A 6 0.66 4.55 -24.89
N GLY A 7 1.33 5.60 -25.36
CA GLY A 7 1.87 6.66 -24.49
C GLY A 7 3.07 6.27 -23.63
N GLY A 8 3.69 5.11 -23.87
CA GLY A 8 4.86 4.62 -23.15
C GLY A 8 5.40 3.31 -23.71
N ARG A 9 6.37 2.70 -23.03
CA ARG A 9 6.99 1.41 -23.45
C ARG A 9 6.18 0.17 -23.04
N CYS A 10 5.22 0.33 -22.13
CA CYS A 10 4.47 -0.76 -21.49
C CYS A 10 2.99 -0.83 -21.92
N ALA A 11 2.58 0.00 -22.89
CA ALA A 11 1.27 -0.10 -23.52
C ALA A 11 1.35 0.24 -25.00
N GLY A 12 0.59 -0.47 -25.83
CA GLY A 12 0.50 -0.18 -27.26
C GLY A 12 0.20 -1.39 -28.13
N ARG A 13 0.09 -1.15 -29.45
CA ARG A 13 0.08 -2.17 -30.49
C ARG A 13 1.42 -2.91 -30.49
N VAL A 14 1.37 -4.23 -30.57
CA VAL A 14 2.56 -5.08 -30.56
C VAL A 14 3.20 -5.10 -31.94
N GLU A 15 4.47 -4.73 -32.00
CA GLU A 15 5.28 -4.80 -33.22
C GLU A 15 6.59 -5.55 -32.97
N VAL A 16 6.98 -6.38 -33.94
CA VAL A 16 8.24 -7.12 -33.95
C VAL A 16 9.11 -6.65 -35.11
N LYS A 17 10.43 -6.78 -34.95
CA LYS A 17 11.40 -6.43 -35.99
C LYS A 17 11.94 -7.71 -36.59
N HIS A 18 11.80 -7.87 -37.90
CA HIS A 18 12.30 -9.02 -38.66
C HIS A 18 12.94 -8.50 -39.95
N GLU A 19 14.11 -9.02 -40.31
CA GLU A 19 14.87 -8.59 -41.51
C GLU A 19 15.10 -7.08 -41.63
N GLY A 20 15.24 -6.38 -40.50
CA GLY A 20 15.46 -4.93 -40.49
C GLY A 20 14.19 -4.08 -40.51
N GLU A 21 13.02 -4.66 -40.77
CA GLU A 21 11.74 -3.97 -40.87
C GLU A 21 10.82 -4.24 -39.67
N TRP A 22 10.06 -3.23 -39.26
CA TRP A 22 9.03 -3.37 -38.25
C TRP A 22 7.71 -3.79 -38.89
N GLY A 23 6.97 -4.65 -38.20
CA GLY A 23 5.64 -5.07 -38.61
C GLY A 23 4.80 -5.45 -37.41
N SER A 24 3.48 -5.41 -37.59
CA SER A 24 2.53 -5.70 -36.52
C SER A 24 2.43 -7.20 -36.25
N VAL A 25 1.82 -7.51 -35.11
CA VAL A 25 1.42 -8.86 -34.74
C VAL A 25 -0.10 -8.88 -34.69
N CYS A 26 -0.72 -9.94 -35.20
CA CYS A 26 -2.17 -10.11 -35.12
C CYS A 26 -2.52 -11.42 -34.41
N ASN A 27 -3.76 -11.54 -33.94
CA ASN A 27 -4.28 -12.79 -33.39
C ASN A 27 -5.80 -12.83 -33.50
N TYR A 28 -6.38 -13.99 -33.26
CA TYR A 28 -7.81 -14.20 -33.08
C TYR A 28 -8.15 -14.44 -31.61
N ASP A 29 -9.44 -14.37 -31.32
CA ASP A 29 -10.07 -14.45 -30.02
C ASP A 29 -10.28 -15.89 -29.52
N PHE A 30 -9.79 -16.91 -30.23
CA PHE A 30 -9.79 -18.30 -29.73
C PHE A 30 -8.74 -18.55 -28.64
N ASP A 31 -7.79 -17.63 -28.44
CA ASP A 31 -6.84 -17.63 -27.31
C ASP A 31 -7.43 -16.83 -26.14
N TRP A 32 -8.40 -17.42 -25.45
CA TRP A 32 -9.20 -16.80 -24.39
C TRP A 32 -8.36 -16.23 -23.24
N ASP A 33 -7.20 -16.85 -22.96
CA ASP A 33 -6.27 -16.43 -21.90
C ASP A 33 -5.30 -15.34 -22.37
N ALA A 34 -5.28 -15.02 -23.68
CA ALA A 34 -4.34 -14.10 -24.32
C ALA A 34 -2.88 -14.32 -23.87
N ARG A 35 -2.41 -15.58 -23.79
CA ARG A 35 -1.10 -15.92 -23.19
C ARG A 35 0.08 -15.27 -23.90
N TRP A 36 -0.07 -14.93 -25.18
CA TRP A 36 0.89 -14.12 -25.92
C TRP A 36 1.16 -12.76 -25.25
N ALA A 37 0.16 -12.15 -24.61
CA ALA A 37 0.29 -10.86 -23.92
C ALA A 37 1.19 -10.96 -22.70
N ALA A 38 1.12 -12.08 -21.96
CA ALA A 38 2.01 -12.34 -20.83
C ALA A 38 3.48 -12.46 -21.28
N VAL A 39 3.72 -13.10 -22.42
CA VAL A 39 5.06 -13.16 -23.04
C VAL A 39 5.54 -11.75 -23.40
N VAL A 40 4.69 -10.93 -24.02
CA VAL A 40 5.03 -9.55 -24.41
C VAL A 40 5.38 -8.68 -23.19
N CYS A 41 4.53 -8.66 -22.17
CA CYS A 41 4.77 -7.85 -20.97
C CYS A 41 6.01 -8.32 -20.20
N ARG A 42 6.24 -9.64 -20.10
CA ARG A 42 7.46 -10.19 -19.50
C ARG A 42 8.70 -9.86 -20.32
N GLN A 43 8.66 -10.03 -21.64
CA GLN A 43 9.78 -9.73 -22.54
C GLN A 43 10.19 -8.26 -22.47
N LEU A 44 9.24 -7.35 -22.22
CA LEU A 44 9.50 -5.92 -22.04
C LEU A 44 9.87 -5.53 -20.60
N GLY A 45 9.70 -6.44 -19.64
CA GLY A 45 9.91 -6.18 -18.21
C GLY A 45 8.93 -5.14 -17.64
N CYS A 46 7.65 -5.23 -18.02
CA CYS A 46 6.61 -4.25 -17.68
C CYS A 46 5.56 -4.78 -16.66
N GLY A 47 5.92 -5.81 -15.88
CA GLY A 47 5.00 -6.47 -14.96
C GLY A 47 3.98 -7.40 -15.64
N PRO A 48 2.92 -7.80 -14.93
CA PRO A 48 1.85 -8.64 -15.47
C PRO A 48 0.99 -7.89 -16.51
N VAL A 49 0.10 -8.64 -17.18
CA VAL A 49 -0.85 -8.07 -18.14
C VAL A 49 -1.98 -7.38 -17.38
N ALA A 50 -2.26 -6.12 -17.73
CA ALA A 50 -3.44 -5.40 -17.23
C ALA A 50 -4.61 -5.51 -18.23
N LYS A 51 -4.33 -5.43 -19.53
CA LYS A 51 -5.33 -5.66 -20.59
C LYS A 51 -4.67 -6.18 -21.85
N ALA A 52 -5.33 -7.09 -22.53
CA ALA A 52 -5.01 -7.49 -23.88
C ALA A 52 -6.24 -7.34 -24.78
N SER A 53 -6.03 -7.02 -26.05
CA SER A 53 -7.09 -7.00 -27.05
C SER A 53 -6.52 -7.35 -28.42
N VAL A 54 -7.31 -8.09 -29.19
CA VAL A 54 -7.00 -8.48 -30.57
C VAL A 54 -7.66 -7.56 -31.59
N TYR A 55 -8.30 -6.47 -31.18
CA TYR A 55 -9.11 -5.60 -32.04
C TYR A 55 -8.49 -4.21 -32.24
N ALA A 56 -7.17 -4.15 -32.46
CA ALA A 56 -6.41 -2.92 -32.71
C ALA A 56 -6.71 -1.76 -31.73
N PRO A 57 -6.63 -1.98 -30.40
CA PRO A 57 -7.03 -0.98 -29.39
C PRO A 57 -6.21 0.32 -29.44
N PHE A 58 -5.00 0.28 -30.00
CA PHE A 58 -4.09 1.42 -30.17
C PHE A 58 -4.00 1.87 -31.64
N GLY A 59 -5.02 1.55 -32.43
CA GLY A 59 -5.06 1.78 -33.86
C GLY A 59 -4.35 0.70 -34.67
N LYS A 60 -4.73 0.61 -35.94
CA LYS A 60 -4.21 -0.32 -36.93
C LYS A 60 -2.76 0.00 -37.26
N GLY A 61 -1.94 -1.04 -37.42
CA GLY A 61 -0.64 -0.94 -38.04
C GLY A 61 -0.74 -0.61 -39.52
N THR A 62 0.41 -0.31 -40.10
CA THR A 62 0.56 -0.10 -41.55
C THR A 62 1.69 -0.99 -42.06
N GLY A 63 1.53 -1.54 -43.26
CA GLY A 63 2.56 -2.35 -43.89
C GLY A 63 2.42 -3.83 -43.59
N ARG A 64 3.50 -4.46 -43.11
CA ARG A 64 3.58 -5.92 -42.99
C ARG A 64 3.11 -6.39 -41.61
N ILE A 65 2.35 -7.48 -41.59
CA ILE A 65 2.08 -8.27 -40.39
C ILE A 65 3.12 -9.38 -40.34
N TRP A 66 3.97 -9.39 -39.30
CA TRP A 66 5.10 -10.32 -39.22
C TRP A 66 4.76 -11.64 -38.57
N LEU A 67 3.90 -11.60 -37.55
CA LEU A 67 3.58 -12.77 -36.75
C LEU A 67 2.08 -12.86 -36.50
N GLN A 68 1.59 -14.08 -36.59
CA GLN A 68 0.33 -14.49 -35.99
C GLN A 68 0.63 -15.66 -35.05
N PRO A 69 0.93 -15.39 -33.76
CA PRO A 69 1.12 -16.45 -32.78
C PRO A 69 -0.21 -17.14 -32.48
N PHE A 70 -0.14 -18.43 -32.17
CA PHE A 70 -1.28 -19.23 -31.75
C PHE A 70 -0.88 -20.18 -30.62
N PHE A 71 -1.77 -20.41 -29.68
CA PHE A 71 -1.57 -21.36 -28.58
C PHE A 71 -0.22 -21.18 -27.84
N CYS A 72 0.16 -19.93 -27.54
CA CYS A 72 1.30 -19.65 -26.69
C CYS A 72 1.12 -20.36 -25.34
N ARG A 73 2.21 -20.91 -24.79
CA ARG A 73 2.23 -21.46 -23.43
C ARG A 73 2.17 -20.36 -22.37
N GLY A 74 2.61 -19.15 -22.70
CA GLY A 74 2.76 -18.02 -21.78
C GLY A 74 4.09 -18.03 -21.03
N SER A 75 4.96 -19.02 -21.26
CA SER A 75 6.27 -19.21 -20.60
C SER A 75 7.46 -18.94 -21.54
N GLU A 76 7.19 -18.64 -22.81
CA GLU A 76 8.19 -18.33 -23.82
C GLU A 76 9.03 -17.12 -23.43
N ALA A 77 10.35 -17.15 -23.69
CA ALA A 77 11.23 -16.04 -23.36
C ALA A 77 10.97 -14.81 -24.25
N VAL A 78 10.63 -15.06 -25.52
CA VAL A 78 10.31 -14.04 -26.51
C VAL A 78 9.09 -14.44 -27.34
N LEU A 79 8.32 -13.46 -27.82
CA LEU A 79 7.07 -13.70 -28.55
C LEU A 79 7.26 -14.57 -29.80
N GLN A 80 8.40 -14.46 -30.48
CA GLN A 80 8.68 -15.26 -31.68
C GLN A 80 8.90 -16.76 -31.40
N ASP A 81 9.06 -17.17 -30.14
CA ASP A 81 9.18 -18.58 -29.77
C ASP A 81 7.81 -19.26 -29.57
N CYS A 82 6.72 -18.48 -29.51
CA CYS A 82 5.38 -19.04 -29.54
C CYS A 82 5.15 -19.79 -30.86
N PRO A 83 4.34 -20.85 -30.89
CA PRO A 83 3.89 -21.42 -32.15
C PRO A 83 3.25 -20.33 -33.03
N HIS A 84 3.68 -20.23 -34.28
CA HIS A 84 3.21 -19.22 -35.24
C HIS A 84 3.28 -19.78 -36.67
N PHE A 85 2.58 -19.17 -37.62
CA PHE A 85 2.45 -19.69 -39.00
C PHE A 85 3.69 -19.50 -39.88
N GLY A 86 4.82 -19.09 -39.32
CA GLY A 86 6.00 -18.60 -40.04
C GLY A 86 6.01 -17.06 -40.18
N TRP A 87 7.17 -16.51 -40.53
CA TRP A 87 7.35 -15.06 -40.68
C TRP A 87 6.60 -14.53 -41.90
N GLY A 88 5.78 -13.49 -41.69
CA GLY A 88 4.98 -12.87 -42.74
C GLY A 88 3.79 -13.72 -43.23
N GLN A 89 3.55 -14.88 -42.60
CA GLN A 89 2.39 -15.73 -42.88
C GLN A 89 1.33 -15.50 -41.80
N HIS A 90 0.14 -15.09 -42.24
CA HIS A 90 -0.99 -14.76 -41.37
C HIS A 90 -2.31 -14.85 -42.16
N PHE A 91 -3.43 -14.91 -41.45
CA PHE A 91 -4.79 -15.01 -41.98
C PHE A 91 -5.68 -13.83 -41.59
N CYS A 92 -5.14 -12.89 -40.84
CA CYS A 92 -5.78 -11.70 -40.30
C CYS A 92 -5.44 -10.44 -41.13
N GLY A 93 -6.23 -9.38 -40.98
CA GLY A 93 -5.85 -8.01 -41.36
C GLY A 93 -5.46 -7.15 -40.16
N HIS A 94 -5.08 -5.90 -40.41
CA HIS A 94 -4.66 -4.95 -39.38
C HIS A 94 -5.79 -4.54 -38.41
N GLU A 95 -7.06 -4.78 -38.75
CA GLU A 95 -8.17 -4.69 -37.80
C GLU A 95 -8.03 -5.67 -36.64
N ARG A 96 -7.19 -6.70 -36.79
CA ARG A 96 -6.86 -7.67 -35.76
C ARG A 96 -5.43 -7.55 -35.21
N ASP A 97 -4.79 -6.40 -35.43
CA ASP A 97 -3.51 -6.13 -34.77
C ASP A 97 -3.69 -6.17 -33.26
N VAL A 98 -2.84 -6.93 -32.58
CA VAL A 98 -2.94 -7.10 -31.14
C VAL A 98 -2.33 -5.91 -30.41
N GLY A 99 -2.96 -5.54 -29.30
CA GLY A 99 -2.47 -4.53 -28.38
C GLY A 99 -2.50 -5.03 -26.95
N VAL A 100 -1.54 -4.57 -26.16
CA VAL A 100 -1.44 -4.91 -24.75
C VAL A 100 -1.19 -3.66 -23.91
N THR A 101 -1.75 -3.65 -22.72
CA THR A 101 -1.44 -2.76 -21.61
C THR A 101 -0.88 -3.63 -20.48
N CYS A 102 0.36 -3.40 -20.09
CA CYS A 102 0.98 -4.06 -18.95
C CYS A 102 0.76 -3.23 -17.66
N ALA A 103 0.96 -3.85 -16.50
CA ALA A 103 0.75 -3.22 -15.20
C ALA A 103 1.55 -1.93 -15.00
N ASP A 104 2.79 -1.86 -15.51
CA ASP A 104 3.62 -0.66 -15.37
C ASP A 104 3.14 0.53 -16.24
N ALA A 105 2.12 0.33 -17.09
CA ALA A 105 1.49 1.40 -17.87
C ALA A 105 0.23 1.98 -17.23
N VAL A 106 -0.20 1.43 -16.09
CA VAL A 106 -1.39 1.86 -15.36
C VAL A 106 -1.02 2.30 -13.95
N GLU A 107 -1.61 3.42 -13.52
CA GLU A 107 -1.44 3.93 -12.16
C GLU A 107 -2.82 4.23 -11.56
N LEU A 108 -2.99 3.93 -10.27
CA LEU A 108 -4.23 4.16 -9.52
C LEU A 108 -4.00 5.26 -8.49
N ARG A 109 -4.97 6.18 -8.32
CA ARG A 109 -4.95 7.15 -7.23
C ARG A 109 -6.36 7.49 -6.74
N LEU A 110 -6.41 8.04 -5.53
CA LEU A 110 -7.59 8.72 -5.01
C LEU A 110 -7.40 10.24 -5.11
N ALA A 111 -8.37 10.91 -5.73
CA ALA A 111 -8.35 12.35 -5.95
C ALA A 111 -9.46 13.05 -5.17
N ALA A 112 -9.27 14.35 -4.89
CA ALA A 112 -10.24 15.20 -4.22
C ALA A 112 -10.66 14.74 -2.81
N GLY A 113 -9.91 13.84 -2.18
CA GLY A 113 -10.04 13.52 -0.76
C GLY A 113 -9.10 14.35 0.12
N GLY A 114 -9.45 14.46 1.41
CA GLY A 114 -8.61 15.14 2.41
C GLY A 114 -7.33 14.38 2.78
N GLY A 115 -7.17 13.14 2.30
CA GLY A 115 -6.03 12.26 2.57
C GLY A 115 -5.89 11.18 1.48
N PRO A 116 -4.86 10.31 1.54
CA PRO A 116 -4.54 9.34 0.49
C PRO A 116 -5.45 8.11 0.45
N CYS A 117 -6.23 7.88 1.52
CA CYS A 117 -7.08 6.70 1.67
C CYS A 117 -8.58 7.00 1.53
N ALA A 118 -8.93 8.15 0.94
CA ALA A 118 -10.29 8.48 0.58
C ALA A 118 -10.28 9.39 -0.66
N GLY A 119 -11.24 9.21 -1.56
CA GLY A 119 -11.38 10.10 -2.72
C GLY A 119 -12.03 9.44 -3.92
N ARG A 120 -12.21 10.25 -4.98
CA ARG A 120 -12.61 9.78 -6.31
C ARG A 120 -11.54 8.88 -6.90
N VAL A 121 -11.94 7.75 -7.45
CA VAL A 121 -11.03 6.78 -8.07
C VAL A 121 -10.63 7.29 -9.46
N GLU A 122 -9.32 7.46 -9.67
CA GLU A 122 -8.77 7.85 -10.96
C GLU A 122 -7.69 6.85 -11.39
N VAL A 123 -7.70 6.51 -12.68
CA VAL A 123 -6.74 5.61 -13.31
C VAL A 123 -6.02 6.33 -14.43
N LYS A 124 -4.70 6.22 -14.44
CA LYS A 124 -3.85 6.77 -15.48
C LYS A 124 -3.71 5.75 -16.61
N LEU A 125 -4.16 6.13 -17.80
CA LEU A 125 -3.99 5.36 -19.03
C LEU A 125 -3.29 6.22 -20.07
N GLN A 126 -2.32 5.64 -20.79
CA GLN A 126 -1.59 6.34 -21.86
C GLN A 126 -0.99 7.70 -21.39
N GLY A 127 -0.53 7.76 -20.14
CA GLY A 127 0.05 8.96 -19.52
C GLY A 127 -0.96 10.01 -19.07
N ARG A 128 -2.27 9.78 -19.19
CA ARG A 128 -3.33 10.73 -18.81
C ARG A 128 -4.19 10.16 -17.69
N TRP A 129 -4.43 10.97 -16.67
CA TRP A 129 -5.40 10.63 -15.62
C TRP A 129 -6.83 10.78 -16.14
N GLY A 130 -7.66 9.81 -15.79
CA GLY A 130 -9.10 9.83 -16.04
C GLY A 130 -9.84 9.13 -14.91
N THR A 131 -11.15 9.34 -14.87
CA THR A 131 -12.01 8.81 -13.80
C THR A 131 -12.40 7.35 -14.06
N VAL A 132 -12.93 6.69 -13.05
CA VAL A 132 -13.62 5.39 -13.20
C VAL A 132 -15.12 5.63 -13.10
N GLY A 133 -15.86 5.19 -14.11
CA GLY A 133 -17.30 5.41 -14.24
C GLY A 133 -18.08 4.11 -14.10
N ASP A 134 -18.92 4.00 -13.09
CA ASP A 134 -19.66 2.77 -12.82
C ASP A 134 -20.98 3.05 -12.08
N ASP A 135 -22.06 2.46 -12.56
CA ASP A 135 -23.39 2.57 -11.98
C ASP A 135 -23.70 1.47 -10.96
N ASP A 136 -22.90 0.39 -10.90
CA ASP A 136 -23.04 -0.71 -9.94
C ASP A 136 -21.83 -0.82 -8.98
N TRP A 137 -21.07 0.28 -8.82
CA TRP A 137 -19.90 0.33 -7.94
C TRP A 137 -20.21 -0.05 -6.49
N ASP A 138 -19.60 -1.12 -6.00
CA ASP A 138 -19.93 -1.70 -4.71
C ASP A 138 -18.73 -1.81 -3.73
N MET A 139 -18.94 -2.52 -2.63
CA MET A 139 -17.93 -2.69 -1.58
C MET A 139 -16.80 -3.65 -1.98
N GLN A 140 -17.05 -4.54 -2.94
CA GLN A 140 -16.09 -5.49 -3.48
C GLN A 140 -15.10 -4.75 -4.37
N ASP A 141 -15.58 -3.87 -5.23
CA ASP A 141 -14.74 -2.98 -6.03
C ASP A 141 -13.89 -2.07 -5.13
N ALA A 142 -14.53 -1.48 -4.12
CA ALA A 142 -13.84 -0.63 -3.17
C ALA A 142 -12.77 -1.38 -2.36
N GLU A 143 -13.00 -2.66 -2.01
CA GLU A 143 -12.02 -3.48 -1.29
C GLU A 143 -10.75 -3.64 -2.12
N VAL A 144 -10.88 -3.98 -3.41
CA VAL A 144 -9.72 -4.11 -4.31
C VAL A 144 -8.94 -2.81 -4.41
N VAL A 145 -9.61 -1.66 -4.60
CA VAL A 145 -8.96 -0.35 -4.64
C VAL A 145 -8.21 -0.06 -3.33
N CYS A 146 -8.85 -0.28 -2.19
CA CYS A 146 -8.26 0.00 -0.88
C CYS A 146 -7.07 -0.91 -0.56
N GLN A 147 -7.14 -2.19 -0.92
CA GLN A 147 -6.05 -3.14 -0.75
C GLN A 147 -4.88 -2.83 -1.70
N GLN A 148 -5.17 -2.53 -2.96
CA GLN A 148 -4.16 -2.19 -3.97
C GLN A 148 -3.36 -0.94 -3.58
N LEU A 149 -4.01 0.06 -2.96
CA LEU A 149 -3.36 1.27 -2.47
C LEU A 149 -2.67 1.10 -1.11
N GLY A 150 -2.79 -0.07 -0.47
CA GLY A 150 -2.27 -0.30 0.89
C GLY A 150 -3.01 0.48 1.98
N CYS A 151 -4.21 1.00 1.68
CA CYS A 151 -5.07 1.76 2.58
C CYS A 151 -5.98 0.89 3.44
N GLY A 152 -5.79 -0.42 3.34
CA GLY A 152 -6.49 -1.40 4.12
C GLY A 152 -7.82 -1.83 3.50
N SER A 153 -8.83 -2.06 4.34
CA SER A 153 -10.14 -2.53 3.87
C SER A 153 -11.05 -1.35 3.56
N ALA A 154 -12.01 -1.58 2.67
CA ALA A 154 -13.04 -0.60 2.33
C ALA A 154 -13.92 -0.30 3.54
N ALA A 155 -14.16 1.00 3.75
CA ALA A 155 -15.12 1.52 4.70
C ALA A 155 -16.36 2.10 3.99
N GLY A 156 -16.26 2.40 2.69
CA GLY A 156 -17.40 2.78 1.87
C GLY A 156 -17.09 2.92 0.39
N ALA A 157 -18.11 2.62 -0.40
CA ALA A 157 -18.17 2.78 -1.85
C ALA A 157 -19.25 3.85 -2.16
N TYR A 158 -18.92 4.82 -3.02
CA TYR A 158 -19.78 5.98 -3.26
C TYR A 158 -19.74 6.43 -4.72
N ALA A 159 -20.83 7.03 -5.18
CA ALA A 159 -20.76 7.94 -6.32
C ALA A 159 -19.95 9.19 -5.93
N ALA A 160 -18.91 9.51 -6.68
CA ALA A 160 -18.00 10.62 -6.42
C ALA A 160 -18.73 11.96 -6.34
N SER A 161 -19.76 12.15 -7.17
CA SER A 161 -20.61 13.35 -7.19
C SER A 161 -21.24 13.68 -5.83
N THR A 162 -21.45 12.70 -4.96
CA THR A 162 -22.09 12.88 -3.65
C THR A 162 -21.12 13.33 -2.55
N ARG A 163 -19.82 13.02 -2.66
CA ARG A 163 -18.83 13.26 -1.59
C ARG A 163 -17.56 14.00 -2.00
N PHE A 164 -17.02 13.70 -3.18
CA PHE A 164 -15.69 14.16 -3.61
C PHE A 164 -15.74 15.02 -4.88
N GLY A 165 -16.94 15.27 -5.39
CA GLY A 165 -17.18 16.00 -6.62
C GLY A 165 -16.90 15.17 -7.87
N LYS A 166 -17.54 15.58 -8.96
CA LYS A 166 -17.32 15.00 -10.28
C LYS A 166 -15.89 15.30 -10.75
N GLY A 167 -15.28 14.35 -11.43
CA GLY A 167 -14.00 14.57 -12.10
C GLY A 167 -14.15 15.39 -13.38
N THR A 168 -13.04 15.54 -14.07
CA THR A 168 -12.97 16.19 -15.38
C THR A 168 -12.03 15.40 -16.28
N GLY A 169 -12.21 15.51 -17.59
CA GLY A 169 -11.36 14.85 -18.57
C GLY A 169 -11.92 13.50 -19.02
N PRO A 170 -11.07 12.52 -19.37
CA PRO A 170 -11.55 11.24 -19.87
C PRO A 170 -12.05 10.33 -18.73
N ILE A 171 -12.95 9.42 -19.07
CA ILE A 171 -13.21 8.23 -18.26
C ILE A 171 -12.24 7.14 -18.72
N SER A 172 -11.39 6.69 -17.81
CA SER A 172 -10.33 5.72 -18.05
C SER A 172 -10.85 4.28 -18.03
N LEU A 173 -11.64 3.93 -17.01
CA LEU A 173 -12.28 2.61 -16.90
C LEU A 173 -13.77 2.78 -16.70
N ALA A 174 -14.57 1.83 -17.19
CA ALA A 174 -16.00 1.80 -16.95
C ALA A 174 -16.51 0.38 -16.73
N LEU A 175 -17.55 0.23 -15.90
CA LEU A 175 -18.20 -1.04 -15.58
C LEU A 175 -17.16 -2.07 -15.10
N VAL A 176 -16.61 -1.80 -13.92
CA VAL A 176 -15.66 -2.62 -13.18
C VAL A 176 -16.47 -3.51 -12.24
N ASP A 177 -16.29 -4.81 -12.35
CA ASP A 177 -16.97 -5.80 -11.50
C ASP A 177 -15.90 -6.70 -10.87
N CYS A 178 -15.59 -6.41 -9.60
CA CYS A 178 -14.63 -7.15 -8.79
C CYS A 178 -15.31 -8.19 -7.90
N ARG A 179 -14.64 -9.32 -7.66
CA ARG A 179 -15.06 -10.30 -6.64
C ARG A 179 -14.67 -9.87 -5.24
N GLY A 180 -13.68 -8.98 -5.12
CA GLY A 180 -13.15 -8.44 -3.86
C GLY A 180 -11.86 -9.12 -3.38
N ASP A 181 -11.35 -10.10 -4.14
CA ASP A 181 -10.13 -10.86 -3.81
C ASP A 181 -8.99 -10.64 -4.81
N GLU A 182 -9.21 -9.82 -5.83
CA GLU A 182 -8.23 -9.42 -6.82
C GLU A 182 -7.08 -8.63 -6.19
N GLY A 183 -5.86 -8.80 -6.71
CA GLY A 183 -4.70 -8.06 -6.24
C GLY A 183 -4.67 -6.61 -6.73
N THR A 184 -5.33 -6.36 -7.87
CA THR A 184 -5.36 -5.06 -8.53
C THR A 184 -6.69 -4.84 -9.28
N LEU A 185 -7.07 -3.58 -9.48
CA LEU A 185 -8.33 -3.19 -10.13
C LEU A 185 -8.46 -3.71 -11.57
N TRP A 186 -7.34 -3.90 -12.27
CA TRP A 186 -7.33 -4.40 -13.64
C TRP A 186 -7.36 -5.93 -13.75
N GLU A 187 -7.33 -6.66 -12.63
CA GLU A 187 -7.62 -8.10 -12.59
C GLU A 187 -9.14 -8.38 -12.49
N CYS A 188 -9.94 -7.37 -12.14
CA CYS A 188 -11.41 -7.46 -12.13
C CYS A 188 -12.00 -7.56 -13.55
N GLU A 189 -13.28 -7.89 -13.67
CA GLU A 189 -13.97 -7.80 -14.96
C GLU A 189 -14.19 -6.33 -15.31
N VAL A 190 -13.33 -5.78 -16.17
CA VAL A 190 -13.48 -4.40 -16.66
C VAL A 190 -13.95 -4.40 -18.11
N ARG A 191 -15.20 -3.98 -18.33
CA ARG A 191 -15.82 -3.97 -19.67
C ARG A 191 -15.39 -2.79 -20.52
N GLY A 192 -15.20 -1.62 -19.90
CA GLY A 192 -14.80 -0.39 -20.59
C GLY A 192 -13.36 0.00 -20.31
N TRP A 193 -12.51 -0.01 -21.34
CA TRP A 193 -11.18 0.59 -21.30
C TRP A 193 -11.17 1.80 -22.23
N GLY A 194 -11.02 2.98 -21.64
CA GLY A 194 -11.10 4.27 -22.31
C GLY A 194 -9.87 4.62 -23.14
N PRO A 195 -9.73 5.90 -23.52
CA PRO A 195 -10.46 7.05 -22.98
C PRO A 195 -11.87 7.24 -23.58
N TYR A 196 -12.89 7.37 -22.73
CA TYR A 196 -14.24 7.81 -23.14
C TYR A 196 -14.45 9.30 -22.83
N SER A 197 -15.22 9.99 -23.65
CA SER A 197 -15.71 11.36 -23.40
C SER A 197 -17.20 11.30 -23.08
N SER A 198 -17.52 10.95 -21.84
CA SER A 198 -18.91 10.85 -21.34
C SER A 198 -19.13 11.79 -20.16
N VAL A 199 -20.34 11.77 -19.59
CA VAL A 199 -20.68 12.51 -18.38
C VAL A 199 -20.08 11.86 -17.14
N HIS A 200 -19.66 12.68 -16.19
CA HIS A 200 -19.04 12.27 -14.92
C HIS A 200 -20.07 11.99 -13.81
N ASP A 201 -21.30 11.61 -14.18
CA ASP A 201 -22.38 11.36 -13.22
C ASP A 201 -22.17 10.06 -12.45
N PHE A 202 -21.50 9.11 -13.08
CA PHE A 202 -21.17 7.78 -12.57
C PHE A 202 -19.73 7.66 -12.10
N ASP A 203 -19.00 8.78 -11.98
CA ASP A 203 -17.66 8.73 -11.39
C ASP A 203 -17.74 8.11 -9.99
N VAL A 204 -16.84 7.18 -9.68
CA VAL A 204 -16.85 6.43 -8.43
C VAL A 204 -15.82 6.96 -7.43
N ALA A 205 -16.06 6.70 -6.15
CA ALA A 205 -15.19 7.08 -5.07
C ALA A 205 -15.18 6.02 -3.97
N VAL A 206 -14.08 5.96 -3.23
CA VAL A 206 -13.91 5.05 -2.11
C VAL A 206 -13.48 5.79 -0.86
N VAL A 207 -13.84 5.23 0.28
CA VAL A 207 -13.24 5.55 1.58
C VAL A 207 -12.71 4.25 2.16
N CYS A 208 -11.42 4.21 2.43
CA CYS A 208 -10.77 3.08 3.08
C CYS A 208 -10.66 3.33 4.59
N GLN A 209 -10.42 2.27 5.35
CA GLN A 209 -10.14 2.37 6.79
C GLN A 209 -8.85 3.17 7.09
N GLY A 210 -7.93 3.23 6.13
CA GLY A 210 -6.63 3.87 6.29
C GLY A 210 -5.67 3.04 7.16
N PHE A 211 -4.48 3.60 7.36
CA PHE A 211 -3.43 3.00 8.20
C PHE A 211 -3.31 3.70 9.55
N VAL A 212 -4.11 4.74 9.82
CA VAL A 212 -4.10 5.52 11.06
C VAL A 212 -5.53 5.81 11.51
N ARG A 213 -5.78 5.79 12.82
CA ARG A 213 -7.02 6.29 13.42
C ARG A 213 -6.77 6.90 14.79
N LEU A 214 -7.71 7.76 15.22
CA LEU A 214 -7.78 8.29 16.58
C LEU A 214 -8.96 7.65 17.30
N VAL A 215 -8.73 7.06 18.49
CA VAL A 215 -9.76 6.31 19.23
C VAL A 215 -9.92 6.81 20.67
N GLY A 216 -11.16 6.82 21.16
CA GLY A 216 -11.45 7.11 22.57
C GLY A 216 -11.46 8.58 22.95
N GLY A 217 -11.38 9.50 21.98
CA GLY A 217 -11.62 10.92 22.23
C GLY A 217 -13.01 11.38 21.80
N ASP A 218 -13.30 12.64 22.12
CA ASP A 218 -14.64 13.24 21.99
C ASP A 218 -15.06 13.52 20.52
N SER A 219 -14.18 13.25 19.56
CA SER A 219 -14.44 13.43 18.12
C SER A 219 -13.56 12.50 17.29
N GLY A 220 -13.87 12.34 16.00
CA GLY A 220 -13.01 11.61 15.05
C GLY A 220 -11.62 12.23 14.83
N CYS A 221 -11.37 13.43 15.37
CA CYS A 221 -10.11 14.16 15.29
C CYS A 221 -9.40 14.29 16.65
N ALA A 222 -9.85 13.55 17.66
CA ALA A 222 -9.23 13.51 18.98
C ALA A 222 -9.24 12.08 19.51
N GLY A 223 -8.13 11.64 20.10
CA GLY A 223 -8.04 10.31 20.71
C GLY A 223 -6.62 9.80 20.76
N ARG A 224 -6.48 8.53 21.18
CA ARG A 224 -5.22 7.81 21.12
C ARG A 224 -4.89 7.45 19.67
N LEU A 225 -3.63 7.61 19.29
CA LEU A 225 -3.15 7.26 17.96
C LEU A 225 -2.98 5.74 17.83
N GLU A 226 -3.67 5.16 16.86
CA GLU A 226 -3.48 3.77 16.47
C GLU A 226 -3.09 3.68 15.00
N VAL A 227 -2.11 2.83 14.70
CA VAL A 227 -1.66 2.53 13.34
C VAL A 227 -1.96 1.08 12.99
N ARG A 228 -2.25 0.82 11.72
CA ARG A 228 -2.58 -0.52 11.25
C ARG A 228 -1.32 -1.28 10.85
N ARG A 229 -1.07 -2.44 11.49
CA ARG A 229 -0.01 -3.38 11.12
C ARG A 229 -0.65 -4.69 10.65
N GLY A 230 -0.65 -4.91 9.33
CA GLY A 230 -1.36 -6.03 8.72
C GLY A 230 -2.88 -5.92 8.95
N ARG A 231 -3.46 -6.88 9.67
CA ARG A 231 -4.90 -6.89 10.05
C ARG A 231 -5.19 -6.38 11.46
N ALA A 232 -4.16 -6.02 12.24
CA ALA A 232 -4.30 -5.56 13.63
C ALA A 232 -4.04 -4.06 13.78
N TRP A 233 -4.71 -3.42 14.74
CA TRP A 233 -4.42 -2.06 15.16
C TRP A 233 -3.45 -2.06 16.33
N ALA A 234 -2.43 -1.22 16.23
CA ALA A 234 -1.39 -1.07 17.23
C ALA A 234 -1.40 0.36 17.77
N GLY A 235 -1.28 0.52 19.08
CA GLY A 235 -1.07 1.84 19.69
C GLY A 235 0.32 2.37 19.35
N VAL A 236 0.43 3.67 19.11
CA VAL A 236 1.72 4.35 18.92
C VAL A 236 2.19 4.94 20.24
N CYS A 237 3.45 4.74 20.60
CA CYS A 237 4.05 5.27 21.82
C CYS A 237 4.21 6.80 21.75
N GLU A 238 4.02 7.49 22.87
CA GLU A 238 4.02 8.96 22.97
C GLU A 238 5.34 9.60 22.52
N ASP A 239 6.47 8.95 22.82
CA ASP A 239 7.83 9.38 22.47
C ASP A 239 8.14 9.33 20.96
N HIS A 240 7.30 8.65 20.19
CA HIS A 240 7.39 8.59 18.73
C HIS A 240 6.37 9.48 18.01
N VAL A 241 5.53 10.22 18.75
CA VAL A 241 4.56 11.17 18.16
C VAL A 241 5.02 12.59 18.45
N ASP A 242 5.92 13.10 17.62
CA ASP A 242 6.26 14.51 17.62
C ASP A 242 5.19 15.36 16.91
N VAL A 243 5.39 16.68 16.93
CA VAL A 243 4.48 17.64 16.29
C VAL A 243 4.33 17.38 14.78
N GLU A 244 5.37 16.87 14.13
CA GLU A 244 5.35 16.64 12.69
C GLU A 244 4.64 15.34 12.32
N ALA A 245 4.82 14.29 13.10
CA ALA A 245 4.01 13.08 13.04
C ALA A 245 2.53 13.42 13.27
N ALA A 246 2.20 14.23 14.29
CA ALA A 246 0.82 14.65 14.53
C ALA A 246 0.24 15.50 13.38
N ARG A 247 1.05 16.37 12.75
CA ARG A 247 0.62 17.15 11.57
C ARG A 247 0.33 16.25 10.39
N VAL A 248 1.17 15.24 10.16
CA VAL A 248 0.91 14.22 9.14
C VAL A 248 -0.39 13.52 9.45
N VAL A 249 -0.58 12.99 10.66
CA VAL A 249 -1.82 12.29 11.05
C VAL A 249 -3.07 13.16 10.88
N CYS A 250 -3.06 14.40 11.38
CA CYS A 250 -4.22 15.29 11.24
C CYS A 250 -4.49 15.67 9.79
N ARG A 251 -3.46 15.78 8.94
CA ARG A 251 -3.63 15.97 7.50
C ARG A 251 -4.25 14.73 6.86
N GLU A 252 -3.71 13.55 7.15
CA GLU A 252 -4.16 12.25 6.63
C GLU A 252 -5.64 11.98 6.97
N LEU A 253 -6.07 12.35 8.18
CA LEU A 253 -7.45 12.21 8.65
C LEU A 253 -8.37 13.37 8.23
N GLY A 254 -7.86 14.41 7.58
CA GLY A 254 -8.64 15.59 7.20
C GLY A 254 -9.08 16.46 8.39
N CYS A 255 -8.39 16.37 9.52
CA CYS A 255 -8.70 17.07 10.78
C CYS A 255 -8.14 18.50 10.87
N GLY A 256 -7.31 18.92 9.90
CA GLY A 256 -6.72 20.26 9.88
C GLY A 256 -5.46 20.39 10.74
N ALA A 257 -5.28 21.54 11.40
CA ALA A 257 -4.07 21.82 12.18
C ALA A 257 -4.06 21.11 13.54
N VAL A 258 -2.88 20.70 14.01
CA VAL A 258 -2.68 20.09 15.32
C VAL A 258 -2.93 21.14 16.41
N LEU A 259 -3.87 20.86 17.31
CA LEU A 259 -4.20 21.75 18.43
C LEU A 259 -3.44 21.39 19.71
N ALA A 260 -3.21 20.10 19.97
CA ALA A 260 -2.48 19.62 21.14
C ALA A 260 -2.00 18.18 20.96
N ILE A 261 -0.89 17.83 21.61
CA ILE A 261 -0.44 16.45 21.83
C ILE A 261 -0.45 16.21 23.35
N PRO A 262 -1.58 15.76 23.91
CA PRO A 262 -1.68 15.51 25.34
C PRO A 262 -0.90 14.23 25.71
N GLY A 263 -0.19 14.26 26.85
CA GLY A 263 0.58 13.10 27.32
C GLY A 263 -0.27 11.92 27.79
N ALA A 264 0.38 10.77 27.98
CA ALA A 264 -0.28 9.51 28.34
C ALA A 264 -1.13 9.63 29.61
N GLY A 265 -2.38 9.16 29.53
CA GLY A 265 -3.34 9.12 30.66
C GLY A 265 -4.65 9.86 30.42
N ARG A 266 -4.81 10.59 29.31
CA ARG A 266 -6.09 11.23 28.94
C ARG A 266 -7.07 10.28 28.26
N PHE A 267 -6.57 9.22 27.62
CA PHE A 267 -7.36 8.22 26.90
C PHE A 267 -6.99 6.81 27.39
N GLU A 268 -7.94 5.86 27.31
CA GLU A 268 -7.71 4.47 27.71
C GLU A 268 -6.58 3.82 26.88
N ALA A 269 -5.79 2.96 27.53
CA ALA A 269 -4.67 2.26 26.91
C ALA A 269 -5.14 1.33 25.77
N ALA A 270 -4.35 1.24 24.70
CA ALA A 270 -4.64 0.32 23.60
C ALA A 270 -4.60 -1.13 24.09
N THR A 271 -5.58 -1.94 23.68
CA THR A 271 -5.70 -3.37 24.05
C THR A 271 -4.90 -4.31 23.15
N GLY A 272 -4.06 -3.77 22.26
CA GLY A 272 -3.31 -4.49 21.23
C GLY A 272 -1.78 -4.32 21.33
N PRO A 273 -1.01 -4.99 20.46
CA PRO A 273 0.44 -4.87 20.41
C PRO A 273 0.86 -3.42 20.11
N LEU A 274 1.98 -2.97 20.68
CA LEU A 274 2.52 -1.63 20.46
C LEU A 274 3.36 -1.58 19.17
N TRP A 275 3.33 -0.44 18.48
CA TRP A 275 4.14 -0.21 17.28
C TRP A 275 5.52 0.36 17.64
N GLU A 276 6.57 -0.20 17.04
CA GLU A 276 7.99 -0.01 17.41
C GLU A 276 8.83 0.72 16.32
N GLY A 277 8.19 1.26 15.27
CA GLY A 277 8.90 2.00 14.22
C GLY A 277 9.14 3.47 14.61
N GLY A 278 10.25 4.07 14.18
CA GLY A 278 10.43 5.51 14.24
C GLY A 278 9.86 6.18 12.98
N PHE A 279 9.21 7.34 13.12
CA PHE A 279 8.97 8.24 11.99
C PHE A 279 10.25 9.06 11.72
N ASP A 280 11.37 8.42 11.37
CA ASP A 280 12.66 9.11 11.31
C ASP A 280 12.86 9.92 10.01
N PRO A 281 13.11 11.24 10.08
CA PRO A 281 13.98 11.95 9.14
C PRO A 281 15.48 11.61 9.40
N PRO A 282 16.41 11.85 8.45
CA PRO A 282 17.80 11.38 8.57
C PRO A 282 18.53 11.98 9.80
N PRO A 283 19.54 11.28 10.35
CA PRO A 283 20.04 11.54 11.68
C PRO A 283 20.86 12.83 11.75
N ARG A 284 20.69 13.60 12.84
CA ARG A 284 21.72 14.50 13.36
C ARG A 284 21.99 14.19 14.84
N PRO A 285 23.23 14.41 15.33
CA PRO A 285 23.74 13.75 16.51
C PRO A 285 23.56 14.58 17.81
N ASN A 286 23.48 13.82 18.90
CA ASN A 286 23.78 14.15 20.30
C ASN A 286 22.87 15.12 21.07
N ALA A 287 22.19 14.59 22.10
CA ALA A 287 22.25 15.09 23.48
C ALA A 287 21.71 14.05 24.48
N LEU A 288 22.51 13.73 25.50
CA LEU A 288 22.20 12.90 26.67
C LEU A 288 21.38 13.69 27.71
N SER A 289 20.58 13.02 28.54
CA SER A 289 20.33 13.47 29.92
C SER A 289 20.17 12.27 30.88
N ALA A 290 21.15 12.09 31.77
CA ALA A 290 21.29 10.98 32.71
C ALA A 290 20.87 11.35 34.16
N ALA A 291 19.76 12.06 34.37
CA ALA A 291 19.46 12.66 35.68
C ALA A 291 18.03 12.43 36.25
N ALA A 292 17.27 11.44 35.76
CA ALA A 292 15.85 11.32 36.15
C ALA A 292 15.56 10.37 37.33
N TYR A 293 16.46 9.42 37.65
CA TYR A 293 16.13 8.31 38.55
C TYR A 293 16.82 8.38 39.92
N THR A 294 16.04 8.17 40.98
CA THR A 294 16.46 8.16 42.38
C THR A 294 16.62 6.75 42.96
N GLY A 295 16.36 5.69 42.18
CA GLY A 295 16.55 4.30 42.61
C GLY A 295 15.97 3.27 41.63
N PHE A 296 16.40 2.01 41.74
CA PHE A 296 15.92 0.87 40.94
C PHE A 296 15.52 -0.30 41.84
N ARG A 297 14.56 -1.12 41.41
CA ARG A 297 14.17 -2.38 42.07
C ARG A 297 13.65 -3.40 41.07
N LEU A 298 13.69 -4.68 41.46
CA LEU A 298 13.00 -5.76 40.76
C LEU A 298 11.69 -6.09 41.50
N ALA A 299 10.58 -6.06 40.78
CA ALA A 299 9.25 -6.35 41.31
C ALA A 299 8.73 -7.70 40.78
N ASN A 300 7.87 -8.38 41.55
CA ASN A 300 7.26 -9.68 41.22
C ASN A 300 8.22 -10.88 41.13
N ASP A 301 9.10 -11.07 42.11
CA ASP A 301 9.62 -12.40 42.43
C ASP A 301 10.00 -12.54 43.92
N SER A 302 9.94 -13.77 44.41
CA SER A 302 10.31 -14.21 45.75
C SER A 302 11.82 -14.24 46.02
N SER A 303 12.65 -14.25 44.97
CA SER A 303 14.11 -14.35 45.07
C SER A 303 14.83 -13.00 45.29
N GLY A 304 14.14 -11.87 45.05
CA GLY A 304 14.74 -10.53 45.09
C GLY A 304 15.70 -10.21 43.93
N CYS A 305 16.02 -11.19 43.07
CA CYS A 305 17.02 -11.08 42.01
C CYS A 305 16.51 -11.46 40.61
N ALA A 306 15.21 -11.73 40.48
CA ALA A 306 14.50 -11.76 39.21
C ALA A 306 13.24 -10.89 39.34
N GLY A 307 12.74 -10.37 38.22
CA GLY A 307 11.50 -9.59 38.24
C GLY A 307 11.45 -8.51 37.18
N ARG A 308 10.34 -7.78 37.20
CA ARG A 308 10.14 -6.59 36.37
C ARG A 308 10.97 -5.43 36.91
N VAL A 309 11.67 -4.72 36.04
CA VAL A 309 12.47 -3.55 36.42
C VAL A 309 11.56 -2.35 36.67
N GLU A 310 11.69 -1.76 37.86
CA GLU A 310 11.02 -0.52 38.23
C GLU A 310 12.06 0.52 38.66
N ALA A 311 11.87 1.76 38.21
CA ALA A 311 12.71 2.89 38.58
C ALA A 311 11.90 3.91 39.39
N ALA A 312 12.54 4.60 40.32
CA ALA A 312 12.00 5.69 41.12
C ALA A 312 12.43 7.05 40.55
N ALA A 313 11.51 8.00 40.48
CA ALA A 313 11.70 9.35 39.95
C ALA A 313 10.59 10.22 40.53
N GLY A 314 10.93 11.40 41.07
CA GLY A 314 9.95 12.29 41.70
C GLY A 314 9.13 11.65 42.82
N GLY A 315 9.69 10.68 43.55
CA GLY A 315 9.03 10.00 44.68
C GLY A 315 8.01 8.92 44.32
N THR A 316 7.78 8.64 43.03
CA THR A 316 6.90 7.56 42.55
C THR A 316 7.70 6.45 41.87
N TRP A 317 7.21 5.21 41.97
CA TRP A 317 7.78 4.03 41.28
C TRP A 317 7.00 3.77 39.99
N GLY A 318 7.71 3.39 38.94
CA GLY A 318 7.12 3.05 37.64
C GLY A 318 7.93 1.98 36.93
N SER A 319 7.26 1.15 36.13
CA SER A 319 7.92 0.10 35.34
C SER A 319 8.65 0.69 34.14
N LEU A 320 9.86 0.20 33.90
CA LEU A 320 10.63 0.57 32.71
C LEU A 320 10.04 -0.10 31.46
N CYS A 321 10.09 0.59 30.34
CA CYS A 321 9.79 0.01 29.04
C CYS A 321 10.80 -1.10 28.71
N ALA A 322 10.34 -2.19 28.08
CA ALA A 322 11.18 -3.32 27.68
C ALA A 322 12.07 -3.02 26.45
N THR A 323 12.00 -1.80 25.91
CA THR A 323 12.76 -1.37 24.74
C THR A 323 14.19 -1.01 25.11
N GLY A 324 15.15 -1.52 24.34
CA GLY A 324 16.58 -1.24 24.52
C GLY A 324 17.25 -1.95 25.68
N TRP A 325 16.51 -2.73 26.47
CA TRP A 325 17.08 -3.48 27.60
C TRP A 325 17.72 -4.77 27.12
N ASP A 326 19.05 -4.83 27.14
CA ASP A 326 19.80 -6.01 26.73
C ASP A 326 20.49 -6.73 27.91
N LEU A 327 21.18 -7.82 27.60
CA LEU A 327 21.88 -8.62 28.61
C LEU A 327 22.97 -7.79 29.35
N PRO A 328 23.77 -6.94 28.68
CA PRO A 328 24.61 -5.94 29.32
C PRO A 328 23.88 -5.02 30.33
N ASP A 329 22.75 -4.43 29.98
CA ASP A 329 21.98 -3.55 30.88
C ASP A 329 21.48 -4.30 32.11
N ALA A 330 20.96 -5.51 31.90
CA ALA A 330 20.54 -6.40 32.96
C ALA A 330 21.71 -6.74 33.90
N HIS A 331 22.91 -6.92 33.37
CA HIS A 331 24.11 -7.21 34.14
C HIS A 331 24.50 -6.06 35.07
N VAL A 332 24.42 -4.83 34.58
CA VAL A 332 24.68 -3.61 35.38
C VAL A 332 23.67 -3.49 36.52
N LEU A 333 22.38 -3.69 36.23
CA LEU A 333 21.33 -3.63 37.25
C LEU A 333 21.47 -4.74 38.30
N CYS A 334 21.68 -5.99 37.89
CA CYS A 334 21.85 -7.11 38.82
C CYS A 334 23.09 -6.91 39.71
N HIS A 335 24.17 -6.34 39.19
CA HIS A 335 25.35 -5.99 39.99
C HIS A 335 25.02 -4.86 40.99
N HIS A 336 24.29 -3.82 40.57
CA HIS A 336 23.87 -2.73 41.45
C HIS A 336 22.97 -3.20 42.62
N LEU A 337 22.11 -4.20 42.36
CA LEU A 337 21.21 -4.78 43.36
C LEU A 337 21.84 -5.91 44.20
N GLY A 338 23.12 -6.26 43.96
CA GLY A 338 23.82 -7.31 44.71
C GLY A 338 23.47 -8.74 44.31
N CYS A 339 22.88 -8.93 43.13
CA CYS A 339 22.39 -10.22 42.62
C CYS A 339 23.42 -11.01 41.78
N GLY A 340 24.57 -10.42 41.46
CA GLY A 340 25.58 -11.03 40.59
C GLY A 340 25.29 -10.85 39.09
N PRO A 341 25.85 -11.70 38.21
CA PRO A 341 25.70 -11.55 36.77
C PRO A 341 24.30 -11.93 36.28
N ALA A 342 23.72 -11.14 35.36
CA ALA A 342 22.42 -11.46 34.76
C ALA A 342 22.49 -12.70 33.86
N ALA A 343 21.51 -13.61 34.01
CA ALA A 343 21.47 -14.89 33.29
C ALA A 343 20.67 -14.82 31.98
N ALA A 344 19.60 -14.03 31.92
CA ALA A 344 18.75 -13.88 30.75
C ALA A 344 17.89 -12.60 30.83
N VAL A 345 17.46 -12.11 29.67
CA VAL A 345 16.46 -11.05 29.54
C VAL A 345 15.24 -11.63 28.80
N PRO A 346 14.17 -12.02 29.51
CA PRO A 346 12.95 -12.51 28.88
C PRO A 346 12.22 -11.41 28.09
N PRO A 347 11.39 -11.77 27.10
CA PRO A 347 10.58 -10.81 26.35
C PRO A 347 9.70 -9.95 27.26
N GLY A 348 9.40 -8.72 26.82
CA GLY A 348 8.54 -7.79 27.55
C GLY A 348 7.21 -8.42 27.98
N GLY A 349 6.81 -8.20 29.24
CA GLY A 349 5.59 -8.77 29.82
C GLY A 349 5.75 -10.12 30.55
N SER A 350 6.94 -10.74 30.51
CA SER A 350 7.21 -12.03 31.18
C SER A 350 7.00 -12.02 32.71
N PHE A 351 7.05 -10.86 33.36
CA PHE A 351 6.82 -10.68 34.80
C PHE A 351 5.50 -9.91 35.11
N GLY A 352 4.58 -9.92 34.15
CA GLY A 352 3.31 -9.17 34.20
C GLY A 352 3.48 -7.68 33.93
N SER A 353 2.37 -6.97 33.71
CA SER A 353 2.33 -5.52 33.57
C SER A 353 2.44 -4.84 34.95
N GLY A 354 3.27 -3.80 35.03
CA GLY A 354 3.37 -2.97 36.24
C GLY A 354 2.18 -2.00 36.34
N GLY A 355 1.82 -1.63 37.57
CA GLY A 355 0.94 -0.49 37.82
C GLY A 355 1.79 0.77 38.07
N GLY A 356 1.46 1.87 37.39
CA GLY A 356 2.17 3.16 37.53
C GLY A 356 2.60 3.75 36.18
N PRO A 357 3.19 4.96 36.17
CA PRO A 357 3.66 5.59 34.94
C PRO A 357 4.81 4.79 34.32
N LEU A 358 4.75 4.54 33.01
CA LEU A 358 5.82 3.92 32.25
C LEU A 358 6.99 4.88 32.10
N ARG A 359 8.22 4.36 32.19
CA ARG A 359 9.44 5.18 32.23
C ARG A 359 10.49 4.72 31.23
N PRO A 360 11.28 5.65 30.66
CA PRO A 360 12.25 5.32 29.61
C PRO A 360 13.35 4.38 30.12
N GLY A 361 13.69 3.37 29.32
CA GLY A 361 14.64 2.30 29.66
C GLY A 361 16.12 2.64 29.43
N ALA A 362 16.45 3.83 28.93
CA ALA A 362 17.85 4.20 28.65
C ALA A 362 18.63 4.45 29.94
N LEU A 363 19.39 3.44 30.39
CA LEU A 363 20.53 3.62 31.27
C LEU A 363 21.74 3.75 30.36
N GLY A 364 22.29 4.96 30.26
CA GLY A 364 23.54 5.19 29.54
C GLY A 364 24.72 4.54 30.24
#